data_AF-A0A4U5UHX6-F1
#
_entry.id   AF-A0A4U5UHX6-F1
#
_cell.length_a   1.000
_cell.length_b   1.000
_cell.length_c   1.000
_cell.angle_alpha   90.00
_cell.angle_beta   90.00
_cell.angle_gamma   90.00
#
_symmetry.space_group_name_H-M   'P 1'
#
loop_
_entity.id
_entity.type
_entity.pdbx_description
1 polymer ?
#
loop_
_entity_poly.entity_id
_entity_poly.type
_entity_poly.pdbx_seq_one_letter_code
_entity_poly.pdbx_strand_id
1 'polypeptide(L)'
;MFSPRLYVFLLAVSCVPWPAAVRAASCESVRIPLCRSMPWNMTKMPNHLHHSTQDNAVLAIEQFEGLLARRGANVRANHSCSQQPKTTATS
;
A
#
# COMPACT_ATOMS: atom_id res chain seq x y z
N MET A 1 -34.92 40.24 -0.31
CA MET A 1 -35.63 39.01 0.08
C MET A 1 -35.37 37.97 -1.01
N PHE A 2 -34.54 36.96 -0.75
CA PHE A 2 -34.22 35.93 -1.75
C PHE A 2 -35.40 34.97 -1.91
N SER A 3 -35.75 34.64 -3.16
CA SER A 3 -36.87 33.74 -3.45
C SER A 3 -36.61 32.34 -2.89
N PRO A 4 -37.63 31.66 -2.32
CA PRO A 4 -37.49 30.32 -1.75
C PRO A 4 -36.99 29.29 -2.79
N ARG A 5 -37.26 29.53 -4.07
CA ARG A 5 -36.72 28.73 -5.17
C ARG A 5 -35.20 28.83 -5.30
N LEU A 6 -34.65 30.03 -5.11
CA LEU A 6 -33.21 30.24 -5.15
C LEU A 6 -32.52 29.50 -3.99
N TYR A 7 -33.16 29.52 -2.82
CA TYR A 7 -32.67 28.82 -1.63
C TYR A 7 -32.64 27.30 -1.82
N VAL A 8 -33.71 26.72 -2.39
CA VAL A 8 -33.77 25.27 -2.71
C VAL A 8 -32.71 24.87 -3.73
N PHE A 9 -32.50 25.68 -4.78
CA PHE A 9 -31.45 25.42 -5.77
C PHE A 9 -30.04 25.45 -5.16
N LEU A 10 -29.76 26.40 -4.27
CA LEU A 10 -28.45 26.50 -3.61
C LEU A 10 -28.17 25.32 -2.68
N LEU A 11 -29.19 24.81 -1.96
CA LEU A 11 -29.06 23.61 -1.14
C LEU A 11 -28.87 22.33 -1.98
N ALA A 12 -29.46 22.25 -3.17
CA ALA A 12 -29.26 21.11 -4.06
C ALA A 12 -27.83 21.08 -4.64
N VAL A 13 -27.26 22.24 -4.95
CA VAL A 13 -25.89 22.35 -5.48
C VAL A 13 -24.83 22.02 -4.41
N SER A 14 -25.08 22.32 -3.14
CA SER A 14 -24.16 21.96 -2.05
C SER A 14 -24.13 20.46 -1.73
N CYS A 15 -25.15 19.72 -2.16
CA CYS A 15 -25.28 18.28 -1.95
C CYS A 15 -24.76 17.45 -3.13
N VAL A 16 -24.05 18.05 -4.10
CA VAL A 16 -23.34 17.26 -5.12
C VAL A 16 -22.05 16.73 -4.48
N PRO A 17 -21.96 15.45 -4.08
CA PRO A 17 -20.70 14.88 -3.67
C PRO A 17 -19.77 14.94 -4.88
N TRP A 18 -18.77 15.80 -4.81
CA TRP A 18 -17.65 15.76 -5.73
C TRP A 18 -17.14 14.32 -5.73
N PRO A 19 -17.04 13.63 -6.88
CA PRO A 19 -16.44 12.31 -6.91
C PRO A 19 -14.98 12.49 -6.51
N ALA A 20 -14.69 12.28 -5.22
CA ALA A 20 -13.33 12.11 -4.75
C ALA A 20 -12.82 10.88 -5.49
N ALA A 21 -12.01 11.09 -6.52
CA ALA A 21 -11.31 10.02 -7.20
C ALA A 21 -10.40 9.35 -6.16
N VAL A 22 -10.91 8.30 -5.52
CA VAL A 22 -10.12 7.44 -4.63
C VAL A 22 -9.09 6.77 -5.54
N ARG A 23 -7.90 7.36 -5.61
CA ARG A 23 -6.77 6.72 -6.27
C ARG A 23 -6.45 5.49 -5.43
N ALA A 24 -6.88 4.32 -5.89
CA ALA A 24 -6.38 3.06 -5.34
C ALA A 24 -4.85 3.16 -5.35
N ALA A 25 -4.21 2.99 -4.19
CA ALA A 25 -2.75 3.09 -4.16
C ALA A 25 -2.17 2.07 -5.16
N SER A 26 -1.32 2.57 -6.05
CA SER A 26 -0.74 1.77 -7.13
C SER A 26 0.04 0.62 -6.54
N CYS A 27 -0.04 -0.54 -7.18
CA CYS A 27 0.89 -1.63 -6.91
C CYS A 27 2.22 -1.27 -7.59
N GLU A 28 3.32 -1.65 -6.95
CA GLU A 28 4.67 -1.48 -7.46
C GLU A 28 5.43 -2.80 -7.34
N SER A 29 6.41 -3.02 -8.23
CA SER A 29 7.21 -4.23 -8.23
C SER A 29 8.03 -4.34 -6.94
N VAL A 30 8.12 -5.54 -6.38
CA VAL A 30 8.92 -5.80 -5.17
C VAL A 30 10.40 -5.55 -5.45
N ARG A 31 10.98 -4.57 -4.76
CA ARG A 31 12.38 -4.15 -4.84
C ARG A 31 13.24 -4.72 -3.70
N ILE A 32 12.61 -5.20 -2.64
CA ILE A 32 13.29 -5.73 -1.44
C ILE A 32 14.07 -7.01 -1.81
N PRO A 33 15.41 -7.04 -1.68
CA PRO A 33 16.24 -8.15 -2.16
C PRO A 33 15.84 -9.52 -1.57
N LEU A 34 15.55 -9.59 -0.27
CA LEU A 34 15.14 -10.82 0.41
C LEU A 34 13.75 -11.34 0.00
N CYS A 35 12.89 -10.49 -0.55
CA CYS A 35 11.53 -10.85 -0.94
C CYS A 35 11.41 -11.23 -2.43
N ARG A 36 12.50 -11.27 -3.19
CA ARG A 36 12.48 -11.62 -4.62
C ARG A 36 12.11 -13.09 -4.89
N SER A 37 12.30 -13.96 -3.91
CA SER A 37 11.96 -15.39 -4.01
C SER A 37 10.51 -15.71 -3.63
N MET A 38 9.70 -14.69 -3.30
CA MET A 38 8.32 -14.88 -2.91
C MET A 38 7.45 -15.18 -4.15
N PRO A 39 6.35 -15.94 -4.02
CA PRO A 39 5.48 -16.28 -5.15
C PRO A 39 4.62 -15.10 -5.69
N TRP A 40 4.96 -13.86 -5.34
CA TRP A 40 4.32 -12.64 -5.84
C TRP A 40 5.41 -11.60 -6.14
N ASN A 41 5.18 -10.79 -7.18
CA ASN A 41 6.13 -9.79 -7.66
C ASN A 41 5.67 -8.34 -7.45
N MET A 42 4.43 -8.13 -6.98
CA MET A 42 3.85 -6.80 -6.77
C MET A 42 3.42 -6.61 -5.31
N THR A 43 3.71 -5.42 -4.78
CA THR A 43 3.30 -4.98 -3.44
C THR A 43 2.61 -3.62 -3.53
N LYS A 44 1.67 -3.37 -2.62
CA LYS A 44 1.10 -2.05 -2.41
C LYS A 44 1.77 -1.36 -1.23
N MET A 45 1.90 -0.04 -1.31
CA MET A 45 2.28 0.80 -0.18
C MET A 45 1.07 1.67 0.27
N PRO A 46 0.94 2.02 1.56
CA PRO A 46 1.77 1.59 2.67
C PRO A 46 1.60 0.11 3.01
N ASN A 47 2.62 -0.52 3.60
CA ASN A 47 2.54 -1.91 4.04
C ASN A 47 1.94 -2.04 5.46
N HIS A 48 1.77 -3.26 5.98
CA HIS A 48 1.21 -3.49 7.32
C HIS A 48 2.13 -3.06 8.47
N LEU A 49 3.40 -2.78 8.16
CA LEU A 49 4.38 -2.21 9.09
C LEU A 49 4.42 -0.67 8.99
N HIS A 50 3.45 -0.07 8.29
CA HIS A 50 3.33 1.37 8.10
C HIS A 50 4.52 2.03 7.39
N HIS A 51 5.29 1.27 6.62
CA HIS A 51 6.24 1.87 5.68
C HIS A 51 5.44 2.48 4.52
N SER A 52 5.65 3.76 4.24
CA SER A 52 4.97 4.46 3.13
C SER A 52 5.62 4.22 1.76
N THR A 53 6.89 3.78 1.74
CA THR A 53 7.66 3.48 0.52
C THR A 53 8.42 2.17 0.69
N GLN A 54 8.77 1.52 -0.43
CA GLN A 54 9.65 0.36 -0.39
C GLN A 54 11.07 0.69 0.09
N ASP A 55 11.57 1.90 -0.16
CA ASP A 55 12.87 2.35 0.35
C ASP A 55 12.92 2.31 1.89
N ASN A 56 11.87 2.77 2.56
CA ASN A 56 11.77 2.68 4.02
C ASN A 56 11.74 1.22 4.50
N ALA A 57 11.07 0.33 3.74
CA ALA A 57 11.02 -1.08 4.06
C ALA A 57 12.38 -1.79 3.85
N VAL A 58 13.14 -1.40 2.83
CA VAL A 58 14.51 -1.92 2.60
C VAL A 58 15.40 -1.54 3.78
N LEU A 59 15.45 -0.27 4.16
CA LEU A 59 16.26 0.21 5.28
C LEU A 59 15.92 -0.50 6.60
N ALA A 60 14.63 -0.77 6.83
CA ALA A 60 14.20 -1.50 8.02
C ALA A 60 14.64 -2.98 8.01
N ILE A 61 14.67 -3.62 6.83
CA ILE A 61 15.04 -5.04 6.69
C ILE A 61 16.56 -5.24 6.73
N GLU A 62 17.34 -4.31 6.16
CA GLU A 62 18.81 -4.34 6.16
C GLU A 62 19.39 -4.49 7.57
N GLN A 63 18.77 -3.86 8.58
CA GLN A 63 19.16 -3.97 9.99
C GLN A 63 19.07 -5.41 10.53
N PHE A 64 18.21 -6.24 9.94
CA PHE A 64 17.96 -7.60 10.37
C PHE A 64 18.54 -8.64 9.41
N GLU A 65 19.23 -8.25 8.34
CA GLU A 65 19.78 -9.20 7.34
C GLU A 65 20.66 -10.28 7.97
N GLY A 66 21.54 -9.91 8.91
CA GLY A 66 22.37 -10.89 9.62
C GLY A 66 21.58 -11.87 10.50
N LEU A 67 20.36 -11.52 10.92
CA LEU A 67 19.43 -12.44 11.61
C LEU A 67 18.60 -13.24 10.60
N LEU A 68 18.23 -12.63 9.48
CA LEU A 68 17.48 -13.24 8.40
C LEU A 68 18.32 -14.18 7.53
N ALA A 69 19.65 -14.14 7.58
CA ALA A 69 20.54 -15.00 6.80
C ALA A 69 20.95 -16.31 7.50
N ARG A 70 20.63 -16.50 8.78
CA ARG A 70 21.00 -17.71 9.55
C ARG A 70 20.04 -18.87 9.28
N ARG A 71 20.44 -20.14 9.50
CA ARG A 71 19.58 -21.34 9.36
C ARG A 71 18.17 -21.09 9.93
N GLY A 72 17.14 -21.17 9.08
CA GLY A 72 15.77 -20.68 9.36
C GLY A 72 15.38 -19.38 8.63
N ALA A 73 16.33 -18.81 7.89
CA ALA A 73 16.25 -17.62 7.05
C ALA A 73 14.97 -17.52 6.21
N ASN A 74 14.68 -18.59 5.46
CA ASN A 74 13.52 -18.63 4.58
C ASN A 74 12.20 -18.42 5.32
N VAL A 75 12.07 -18.93 6.55
CA VAL A 75 10.84 -18.77 7.34
C VAL A 75 10.71 -17.34 7.86
N ARG A 76 11.82 -16.73 8.31
CA ARG A 76 11.79 -15.38 8.87
C ARG A 76 11.68 -14.29 7.79
N ALA A 77 12.36 -14.48 6.66
CA ALA A 77 12.16 -13.67 5.46
C ALA A 77 10.71 -13.81 4.97
N ASN A 78 10.17 -15.03 4.90
CA ASN A 78 8.79 -15.26 4.49
C ASN A 78 7.78 -14.54 5.41
N HIS A 79 8.01 -14.56 6.73
CA HIS A 79 7.20 -13.77 7.66
C HIS A 79 7.27 -12.28 7.30
N SER A 80 8.46 -11.67 7.33
CA SER A 80 8.64 -10.24 7.07
C SER A 80 8.08 -9.78 5.71
N CYS A 81 8.33 -10.54 4.64
CA CYS A 81 7.78 -10.26 3.31
C CYS A 81 6.26 -10.48 3.24
N SER A 82 5.69 -11.32 4.11
CA SER A 82 4.24 -11.54 4.17
C SER A 82 3.46 -10.41 4.84
N GLN A 83 4.13 -9.47 5.55
CA GLN A 83 3.50 -8.23 6.01
C GLN A 83 3.33 -7.18 4.89
N GLN A 84 3.75 -7.47 3.66
CA GLN A 84 3.42 -6.66 2.51
C GLN A 84 2.02 -7.01 1.97
N PRO A 85 1.18 -6.02 1.62
CA PRO A 85 -0.06 -6.26 0.89
C PRO A 85 0.28 -6.87 -0.47
N LYS A 86 -0.06 -8.15 -0.63
CA LYS A 86 0.28 -8.96 -1.80
C LYS A 86 -0.75 -8.67 -2.89
N THR A 87 -0.27 -8.36 -4.08
CA THR A 87 -1.10 -8.46 -5.29
C THR A 87 -0.46 -9.48 -6.20
N THR A 88 -1.18 -10.56 -6.47
CA THR A 88 -0.77 -11.54 -7.45
C THR A 88 -0.77 -10.83 -8.80
N ALA A 89 0.38 -10.78 -9.49
CA ALA A 89 0.32 -10.77 -10.93
C ALA A 89 -0.28 -12.13 -11.29
N THR A 90 -1.57 -12.15 -11.62
CA THR A 90 -2.13 -13.25 -12.39
C THR A 90 -1.27 -13.33 -13.65
N SER A 91 -0.46 -14.39 -13.75
CA SER A 91 0.16 -14.80 -15.01
C SER A 91 -0.92 -15.15 -16.02
#